data_AF-A0A0U3SCC8-F1
#
_entry.id   AF-A0A0U3SCC8-F1
#
_cell.length_a   1.000
_cell.length_b   1.000
_cell.length_c   1.000
_cell.angle_alpha   90.00
_cell.angle_beta   90.00
_cell.angle_gamma   90.00
#
_symmetry.space_group_name_H-M   'P 1'
#
loop_
_entity.id
_entity.type
_entity.pdbx_description
1 polymer ?
#
loop_
_entity_poly.entity_id
_entity_poly.type
_entity_poly.pdbx_seq_one_letter_code
_entity_poly.pdbx_strand_id
1 'polypeptide(L)'
;MVSVDPDGNLQLRGSGNVRILINGKPSAVISGDIATALKQLPGDQIKSVEVITSPSAKYDGEGSAGIINIVLKENNLQGVNGNVGLALGTRNSNGNFTLNARKGKLGVTAGVNAFAFYSPGDQEVDRIDRDVRTVVNGQSVLTTGRLYQRNDGTGMGGGGQGRVGLEY
;
A
#
# COMPACT_ATOMS: atom_id res chain seq x y z
N MET A 1 -16.52 -15.40 -39.81
CA MET A 1 -15.12 -14.98 -39.67
C MET A 1 -15.08 -13.60 -39.06
N VAL A 2 -14.20 -13.39 -38.08
CA VAL A 2 -13.90 -12.09 -37.48
C VAL A 2 -12.61 -11.62 -38.12
N SER A 3 -12.57 -10.39 -38.62
CA SER A 3 -11.40 -9.82 -39.29
C SER A 3 -11.15 -8.40 -38.79
N VAL A 4 -9.87 -8.03 -38.75
CA VAL A 4 -9.39 -6.68 -38.42
C VAL A 4 -8.92 -6.05 -39.72
N ASP A 5 -9.40 -4.84 -40.04
CA ASP A 5 -8.92 -4.10 -41.21
C ASP A 5 -7.55 -3.42 -40.94
N PRO A 6 -6.84 -2.94 -41.97
CA PRO A 6 -5.54 -2.28 -41.82
C PRO A 6 -5.56 -1.01 -40.96
N ASP A 7 -6.73 -0.42 -40.76
CA ASP A 7 -6.96 0.78 -39.94
C ASP A 7 -7.30 0.43 -38.47
N GLY A 8 -7.46 -0.87 -38.17
CA GLY A 8 -7.69 -1.41 -36.83
C GLY A 8 -9.17 -1.65 -36.47
N ASN A 9 -10.11 -1.45 -37.38
CA ASN A 9 -11.53 -1.68 -37.11
C ASN A 9 -11.88 -3.17 -37.20
N LEU A 10 -12.67 -3.64 -36.23
CA LEU A 10 -13.16 -5.01 -36.16
C LEU A 10 -14.43 -5.17 -36.99
N GLN A 11 -14.44 -6.18 -37.86
CA GLN A 11 -15.60 -6.54 -38.66
C GLN A 11 -16.03 -7.97 -38.35
N LEU A 12 -17.33 -8.16 -38.11
CA LEU A 12 -17.92 -9.47 -37.90
C LEU A 12 -18.89 -9.76 -39.05
N ARG A 13 -18.56 -10.75 -39.90
CA ARG A 13 -19.38 -11.10 -41.07
C ARG A 13 -19.70 -9.90 -41.98
N GLY A 14 -18.76 -8.98 -42.16
CA GLY A 14 -18.90 -7.83 -43.07
C GLY A 14 -19.76 -6.68 -42.55
N SER A 15 -20.17 -6.67 -41.27
CA SER A 15 -20.83 -5.53 -40.62
C SER A 15 -19.99 -5.04 -39.43
N GLY A 16 -19.78 -3.71 -39.37
CA GLY A 16 -19.00 -3.04 -38.34
C GLY A 16 -19.79 -2.70 -37.06
N ASN A 17 -21.09 -2.98 -37.02
CA ASN A 17 -21.94 -2.71 -35.85
C ASN A 17 -21.83 -3.87 -34.84
N VAL A 18 -20.76 -3.92 -34.06
CA VAL A 18 -20.51 -4.99 -33.07
C VAL A 18 -20.53 -4.41 -31.66
N ARG A 19 -21.31 -5.01 -30.76
CA ARG A 19 -21.39 -4.58 -29.35
C ARG A 19 -20.36 -5.32 -28.51
N ILE A 20 -19.56 -4.58 -27.72
CA ILE A 20 -18.54 -5.18 -26.86
C ILE A 20 -18.96 -5.11 -25.39
N LEU A 21 -18.81 -6.24 -24.69
CA LEU A 21 -19.01 -6.37 -23.26
C LEU A 21 -17.68 -6.70 -22.59
N ILE A 22 -17.45 -6.15 -21.39
CA ILE A 22 -16.37 -6.58 -20.51
C ILE A 22 -17.02 -7.29 -19.32
N ASN A 23 -16.71 -8.58 -19.13
CA ASN A 23 -17.33 -9.41 -18.09
C ASN A 23 -18.88 -9.34 -18.09
N GLY A 24 -19.49 -9.37 -19.28
CA GLY A 24 -20.95 -9.32 -19.45
C GLY A 24 -21.61 -7.94 -19.22
N LYS A 25 -20.83 -6.88 -18.94
CA LYS A 25 -21.34 -5.51 -18.76
C LYS A 25 -21.03 -4.64 -19.98
N PRO A 26 -21.98 -3.80 -20.45
CA PRO A 26 -21.70 -2.80 -21.48
C PRO A 26 -20.67 -1.80 -20.94
N SER A 27 -19.54 -1.65 -21.63
CA SER A 27 -18.53 -0.65 -21.27
C SER A 27 -18.74 0.59 -22.12
N ALA A 28 -19.06 1.73 -21.49
CA ALA A 28 -19.22 3.02 -22.14
C ALA A 28 -17.89 3.55 -22.75
N VAL A 29 -16.75 2.96 -22.35
CA VAL A 29 -15.42 3.30 -22.88
C VAL A 29 -15.26 2.86 -24.34
N ILE A 30 -16.07 1.90 -24.80
CA ILE A 30 -15.95 1.29 -26.13
C ILE A 30 -16.88 1.94 -27.17
N SER A 31 -17.65 2.96 -26.78
CA SER A 31 -18.64 3.62 -27.65
C SER A 31 -18.06 4.55 -28.74
N GLY A 32 -16.74 4.79 -28.75
CA GLY A 32 -16.11 5.74 -29.69
C GLY A 32 -15.01 5.16 -30.58
N ASP A 33 -14.12 4.32 -30.04
CA ASP A 33 -13.03 3.71 -30.79
C ASP A 33 -12.65 2.36 -30.17
N ILE A 34 -13.20 1.30 -30.77
CA ILE A 34 -13.00 -0.09 -30.38
C ILE A 34 -11.52 -0.47 -30.46
N ALA A 35 -10.79 0.03 -31.45
CA ALA A 35 -9.39 -0.31 -31.66
C ALA A 35 -8.51 0.24 -30.53
N THR A 36 -8.81 1.46 -30.07
CA THR A 36 -8.08 2.10 -28.99
C THR A 36 -8.36 1.47 -27.62
N ALA A 37 -9.63 1.14 -27.32
CA ALA A 37 -9.97 0.47 -26.07
C ALA A 37 -9.40 -0.96 -25.96
N LEU A 38 -9.33 -1.69 -27.07
CA LEU A 38 -8.71 -3.03 -27.12
C LEU A 38 -7.18 -2.98 -27.05
N LYS A 39 -6.54 -1.95 -27.63
CA LYS A 39 -5.10 -1.70 -27.48
C LYS A 39 -4.70 -1.40 -26.04
N GLN A 40 -5.60 -0.81 -25.26
CA GLN A 40 -5.35 -0.48 -23.85
C GLN A 40 -5.52 -1.67 -22.91
N LEU A 41 -6.15 -2.77 -23.36
CA LEU A 41 -6.33 -3.97 -22.56
C LEU A 41 -5.16 -4.93 -22.78
N PRO A 42 -4.27 -5.16 -21.79
CA PRO A 42 -3.15 -6.08 -21.96
C PRO A 42 -3.68 -7.50 -22.20
N GLY A 43 -3.19 -8.18 -23.24
CA GLY A 43 -3.65 -9.53 -23.61
C GLY A 43 -3.48 -10.57 -22.49
N ASP A 44 -2.54 -10.38 -21.58
CA ASP A 44 -2.37 -11.26 -20.42
C ASP A 44 -3.53 -11.17 -19.41
N GLN A 45 -4.29 -10.07 -19.41
CA GLN A 45 -5.47 -9.92 -18.58
C GLN A 45 -6.72 -10.53 -19.20
N ILE A 46 -6.66 -11.09 -20.42
CA ILE A 46 -7.81 -11.70 -21.10
C ILE A 46 -7.83 -13.20 -20.83
N LYS A 47 -8.94 -13.71 -20.28
CA LYS A 47 -9.17 -15.14 -20.06
C LYS A 47 -9.73 -15.80 -21.32
N SER A 48 -10.79 -15.21 -21.87
CA SER A 48 -11.46 -15.70 -23.07
C SER A 48 -12.20 -14.58 -23.79
N VAL A 49 -12.34 -14.73 -25.10
CA VAL A 49 -13.16 -13.85 -25.94
C VAL A 49 -14.30 -14.69 -26.49
N GLU A 50 -15.52 -14.34 -26.12
CA GLU A 50 -16.74 -15.03 -26.54
C GLU A 50 -17.43 -14.23 -27.64
N VAL A 51 -17.85 -14.92 -28.69
CA VAL A 51 -18.56 -14.31 -29.82
C VAL A 51 -19.98 -14.83 -29.85
N ILE A 52 -20.94 -13.93 -29.68
CA ILE A 52 -22.36 -14.21 -29.68
C ILE A 52 -22.94 -13.67 -30.99
N THR A 53 -23.19 -14.57 -31.94
CA THR A 53 -23.66 -14.26 -33.30
C THR A 53 -25.19 -14.18 -33.43
N SER A 54 -25.91 -14.45 -32.35
CA SER A 54 -27.37 -14.43 -32.24
C SER A 54 -27.78 -13.80 -30.91
N PRO A 55 -27.76 -12.45 -30.79
CA PRO A 55 -28.19 -11.79 -29.58
C PRO A 55 -29.68 -12.04 -29.32
N SER A 56 -30.06 -12.31 -28.07
CA SER A 56 -31.47 -12.39 -27.67
C SER A 56 -32.16 -11.03 -27.83
N ALA A 57 -33.48 -10.98 -28.02
CA ALA A 57 -34.29 -9.77 -28.23
C ALA A 57 -34.03 -8.60 -27.25
N LYS A 58 -33.50 -8.88 -26.05
CA LYS A 58 -33.04 -7.85 -25.08
C LYS A 58 -31.91 -6.95 -25.59
N TYR A 59 -31.14 -7.40 -26.58
CA TYR A 59 -29.96 -6.73 -27.13
C TYR A 59 -30.07 -6.43 -28.64
N ASP A 60 -31.15 -6.85 -29.29
CA ASP A 60 -31.36 -6.76 -30.75
C ASP A 60 -31.86 -5.37 -31.19
N GLY A 61 -32.31 -4.52 -30.25
CA GLY A 61 -32.86 -3.19 -30.53
C GLY A 61 -31.88 -2.15 -31.10
N GLU A 62 -30.60 -2.47 -31.25
CA GLU A 62 -29.55 -1.58 -31.76
C GLU A 62 -28.97 -1.99 -33.14
N GLY A 63 -29.45 -3.09 -33.75
CA GLY A 63 -29.00 -3.52 -35.08
C GLY A 63 -27.56 -4.04 -35.12
N SER A 64 -27.09 -4.65 -34.03
CA SER A 64 -25.71 -5.15 -33.93
C SER A 64 -25.55 -6.52 -34.60
N ALA A 65 -24.53 -6.66 -35.43
CA ALA A 65 -24.13 -7.88 -36.14
C ALA A 65 -23.62 -9.01 -35.23
N GLY A 66 -23.45 -8.73 -33.93
CA GLY A 66 -23.08 -9.70 -32.89
C GLY A 66 -22.52 -9.02 -31.64
N ILE A 67 -22.47 -9.76 -30.55
CA ILE A 67 -21.87 -9.31 -29.29
C ILE A 67 -20.52 -10.00 -29.11
N ILE A 68 -19.48 -9.23 -28.79
CA ILE A 68 -18.18 -9.77 -28.35
C ILE A 68 -18.08 -9.54 -26.83
N ASN A 69 -17.99 -10.61 -26.05
CA ASN A 69 -17.76 -10.53 -24.61
C ASN A 69 -16.31 -10.88 -24.28
N ILE A 70 -15.60 -9.92 -23.69
CA ILE A 70 -14.22 -10.09 -23.22
C ILE A 70 -14.29 -10.46 -21.75
N VAL A 71 -13.90 -11.69 -21.44
CA VAL A 71 -13.80 -12.19 -20.06
C VAL A 71 -12.38 -11.94 -19.60
N LEU A 72 -12.21 -11.11 -18.58
CA LEU A 72 -10.89 -10.84 -18.00
C LEU A 72 -10.44 -12.03 -17.11
N LYS A 73 -9.14 -12.28 -17.02
CA LYS A 73 -8.57 -13.15 -15.98
C LYS A 73 -8.83 -12.48 -14.65
N GLU A 74 -9.52 -13.19 -13.75
CA GLU A 74 -9.54 -12.81 -12.35
C GLU A 74 -8.11 -12.93 -11.83
N ASN A 75 -7.40 -11.81 -11.71
CA ASN A 75 -6.13 -11.77 -11.00
C ASN A 75 -6.44 -11.81 -9.50
N ASN A 76 -7.08 -12.89 -9.06
CA ASN A 76 -7.24 -13.18 -7.66
C ASN A 76 -5.87 -13.69 -7.23
N LEU A 77 -5.00 -12.79 -6.77
CA LEU A 77 -3.84 -13.10 -5.94
C LEU A 77 -4.35 -13.85 -4.70
N GLN A 78 -4.59 -15.15 -4.87
CA GLN A 78 -5.07 -16.07 -3.87
C GLN A 78 -3.89 -16.83 -3.29
N GLY A 79 -4.01 -17.15 -2.02
CA GLY A 79 -2.97 -17.83 -1.27
C GLY A 79 -2.59 -17.05 -0.03
N VAL A 80 -1.52 -17.52 0.59
CA VAL A 80 -0.99 -16.97 1.82
C VAL A 80 0.37 -16.36 1.52
N ASN A 81 0.57 -15.11 1.92
CA ASN A 81 1.86 -14.45 1.87
C ASN A 81 2.12 -13.76 3.20
N GLY A 82 3.36 -13.42 3.48
CA GLY A 82 3.72 -12.78 4.73
C GLY A 82 5.16 -12.28 4.73
N ASN A 83 5.48 -11.53 5.76
CA ASN A 83 6.81 -11.02 6.01
C ASN A 83 7.15 -11.14 7.49
N VAL A 84 8.41 -11.42 7.77
CA VAL A 84 9.00 -11.33 9.10
C VAL A 84 10.26 -10.48 8.99
N GLY A 85 10.42 -9.56 9.94
CA GLY A 85 11.61 -8.73 10.03
C GLY A 85 12.05 -8.59 11.48
N LEU A 86 13.35 -8.74 11.70
CA LEU A 86 13.99 -8.58 13.00
C LEU A 86 15.21 -7.68 12.81
N ALA A 87 15.35 -6.69 13.70
CA ALA A 87 16.50 -5.81 13.76
C ALA A 87 16.96 -5.73 15.22
N LEU A 88 18.22 -6.06 15.45
CA LEU A 88 18.84 -6.05 16.77
C LEU A 88 19.91 -4.96 16.79
N GLY A 89 19.93 -4.17 17.86
CA GLY A 89 20.86 -3.06 18.01
C GLY A 89 21.11 -2.70 19.47
N THR A 90 22.24 -2.03 19.71
CA THR A 90 22.73 -1.69 21.06
C THR A 90 21.86 -0.67 21.79
N ARG A 91 21.13 0.17 21.04
CA ARG A 91 20.22 1.19 21.59
C ARG A 91 18.75 0.96 21.23
N ASN A 92 18.48 0.23 20.14
CA ASN A 92 17.12 -0.07 19.72
C ASN A 92 17.11 -1.44 19.04
N SER A 93 16.07 -2.22 19.32
CA SER A 93 15.79 -3.49 18.66
C SER A 93 14.30 -3.52 18.32
N ASN A 94 13.95 -4.03 17.16
CA ASN A 94 12.55 -4.13 16.74
C ASN A 94 12.29 -5.40 15.94
N GLY A 95 11.06 -5.89 16.04
CA GLY A 95 10.58 -7.07 15.33
C GLY A 95 9.21 -6.79 14.73
N ASN A 96 8.94 -7.37 13.56
CA ASN A 96 7.64 -7.33 12.93
C ASN A 96 7.34 -8.66 12.24
N PHE A 97 6.05 -8.99 12.22
CA PHE A 97 5.51 -10.14 11.52
C PHE A 97 4.18 -9.73 10.91
N THR A 98 3.94 -10.04 9.64
CA THR A 98 2.65 -9.85 8.96
C THR A 98 2.33 -11.06 8.12
N LEU A 99 1.07 -11.49 8.15
CA LEU A 99 0.52 -12.59 7.37
C LEU A 99 -0.74 -12.09 6.67
N ASN A 100 -0.84 -12.34 5.37
CA ASN A 100 -2.02 -12.06 4.56
C ASN A 100 -2.49 -13.37 3.91
N ALA A 101 -3.77 -13.67 4.00
CA ALA A 101 -4.38 -14.84 3.40
C ALA A 101 -5.61 -14.39 2.60
N ARG A 102 -5.67 -14.74 1.30
CA ARG A 102 -6.79 -14.38 0.44
C ARG A 102 -7.33 -15.60 -0.30
N LYS A 103 -8.64 -15.81 -0.21
CA LYS A 103 -9.37 -16.88 -0.92
C LYS A 103 -10.64 -16.30 -1.53
N GLY A 104 -10.65 -16.18 -2.87
CA GLY A 104 -11.71 -15.50 -3.61
C GLY A 104 -11.89 -14.04 -3.18
N LYS A 105 -13.11 -13.68 -2.76
CA LYS A 105 -13.47 -12.33 -2.31
C LYS A 105 -13.04 -12.03 -0.87
N LEU A 106 -12.78 -13.07 -0.07
CA LEU A 106 -12.40 -12.94 1.33
C LEU A 106 -10.88 -12.82 1.48
N GLY A 107 -10.42 -11.75 2.13
CA GLY A 107 -9.04 -11.49 2.51
C GLY A 107 -8.92 -11.27 4.01
N VAL A 108 -7.92 -11.87 4.64
CA VAL A 108 -7.60 -11.68 6.05
C VAL A 108 -6.14 -11.28 6.17
N THR A 109 -5.88 -10.23 6.94
CA THR A 109 -4.54 -9.77 7.26
C THR A 109 -4.35 -9.76 8.77
N ALA A 110 -3.24 -10.28 9.25
CA ALA A 110 -2.84 -10.21 10.64
C ALA A 110 -1.39 -9.74 10.72
N GLY A 111 -1.04 -8.93 11.72
CA GLY A 111 0.36 -8.56 11.92
C GLY A 111 0.62 -8.07 13.33
N VAL A 112 1.87 -8.16 13.75
CA VAL A 112 2.36 -7.68 15.03
C VAL A 112 3.68 -6.98 14.82
N ASN A 113 3.94 -5.93 15.60
CA ASN A 113 5.26 -5.34 15.70
C ASN A 113 5.59 -5.05 17.17
N ALA A 114 6.87 -5.15 17.50
CA ALA A 114 7.40 -4.88 18.82
C ALA A 114 8.73 -4.14 18.69
N PHE A 115 9.05 -3.33 19.68
CA PHE A 115 10.32 -2.63 19.78
C PHE A 115 10.77 -2.54 21.25
N ALA A 116 12.08 -2.47 21.43
CA ALA A 116 12.74 -2.23 22.69
C ALA A 116 13.85 -1.21 22.47
N PHE A 117 14.08 -0.32 23.42
CA PHE A 117 15.12 0.67 23.37
C PHE A 117 15.85 0.80 24.70
N TYR A 118 17.11 1.17 24.61
CA TYR A 118 18.01 1.44 25.71
C TYR A 118 18.79 2.72 25.39
N SER A 119 18.67 3.71 26.27
CA SER A 119 19.29 5.02 26.15
C SER A 119 20.04 5.35 27.44
N PRO A 120 21.38 5.20 27.45
CA PRO A 120 22.20 5.75 28.51
C PRO A 120 22.33 7.27 28.31
N GLY A 121 22.03 8.03 29.35
CA GLY A 121 22.21 9.48 29.41
C GLY A 121 23.18 9.83 30.54
N ASP A 122 24.17 10.65 30.20
CA ASP A 122 25.08 11.29 31.17
C ASP A 122 24.83 12.79 31.06
N GLN A 123 24.53 13.43 32.19
CA GLN A 123 24.40 14.88 32.30
C GLN A 123 25.41 15.41 33.30
N GLU A 124 26.37 16.18 32.80
CA GLU A 124 27.32 16.92 33.63
C GLU A 124 26.95 18.41 33.64
N VAL A 125 26.81 18.97 34.84
CA VAL A 125 26.55 20.39 35.10
C VAL A 125 27.70 20.93 35.93
N ASP A 126 28.48 21.83 35.33
CA ASP A 126 29.50 22.63 36.01
C ASP A 126 29.02 24.08 36.07
N ARG A 127 28.72 24.59 37.27
CA ARG A 127 28.35 25.99 37.51
C ARG A 127 29.47 26.68 38.27
N ILE A 128 29.91 27.82 37.74
CA ILE A 128 30.92 28.67 38.36
C ILE A 128 30.28 30.03 38.63
N ASP A 129 30.06 30.35 39.89
CA ASP A 129 29.55 31.63 40.36
C ASP A 129 30.74 32.48 40.83
N ARG A 130 31.09 33.53 40.07
CA ARG A 130 32.30 34.34 40.32
C ARG A 130 32.10 35.58 41.20
N ASP A 131 30.88 35.87 41.65
CA ASP A 131 30.54 37.13 42.33
C ASP A 131 29.81 36.94 43.67
N VAL A 132 30.13 35.89 44.44
CA VAL A 132 29.55 35.74 45.78
C VAL A 132 30.27 36.70 46.73
N ARG A 133 29.65 37.85 47.01
CA ARG A 133 30.20 38.84 47.96
C ARG A 133 29.95 38.37 49.39
N THR A 134 30.95 37.75 50.01
CA THR A 134 30.87 37.30 51.40
C THR A 134 31.47 38.37 52.32
N VAL A 135 30.75 38.74 53.38
CA VAL A 135 31.26 39.70 54.37
C VAL A 135 31.94 38.91 55.48
N VAL A 136 33.28 38.92 55.50
CA VAL A 136 34.08 38.35 56.58
C VAL A 136 34.64 39.53 57.37
N ASN A 137 34.32 39.61 58.66
CA ASN A 137 34.77 40.69 59.55
C ASN A 137 34.47 42.12 59.05
N GLY A 138 33.30 42.35 58.42
CA GLY A 138 32.88 43.68 57.95
C GLY A 138 33.51 44.14 56.64
N GLN A 139 34.37 43.34 56.01
CA GLN A 139 34.94 43.60 54.69
C GLN A 139 34.28 42.70 53.64
N SER A 140 33.93 43.28 52.49
CA SER A 140 33.38 42.52 51.37
C SER A 140 34.50 41.81 50.61
N VAL A 141 34.50 40.48 50.66
CA VAL A 141 35.44 39.64 49.93
C VAL A 141 34.70 39.02 48.74
N LEU A 142 35.29 39.08 47.53
CA LEU A 142 34.80 38.31 46.39
C LEU A 142 35.17 36.84 46.59
N THR A 143 34.16 35.98 46.63
CA THR A 143 34.34 34.53 46.73
C THR A 143 33.82 33.88 45.45
N THR A 144 34.60 32.93 44.91
CA THR A 144 34.18 32.09 43.78
C THR A 144 33.54 30.81 44.30
N GLY A 145 32.26 30.60 44.02
CA GLY A 145 31.57 29.32 44.22
C GLY A 145 31.66 28.45 42.97
N ARG A 146 31.90 27.14 43.12
CA ARG A 146 31.80 26.17 42.03
C ARG A 146 30.94 24.99 42.46
N LEU A 147 29.94 24.66 41.66
CA LEU A 147 29.10 23.47 41.83
C LEU A 147 29.38 22.51 40.68
N TYR A 148 29.83 21.31 41.03
CA TYR A 148 30.00 20.20 40.08
C TYR A 148 28.93 19.15 40.36
N GLN A 149 28.08 18.87 39.38
CA GLN A 149 27.01 17.89 39.48
C GLN A 149 27.03 16.96 38.26
N ARG A 150 27.17 15.65 38.49
CA ARG A 150 27.00 14.60 37.48
C ARG A 150 25.72 13.83 37.76
N ASN A 151 24.94 13.57 36.73
CA ASN A 151 23.70 12.82 36.82
C ASN A 151 23.69 11.74 35.73
N ASP A 152 23.76 10.48 36.16
CA ASP A 152 23.73 9.32 35.29
C ASP A 152 22.30 8.74 35.27
N GLY A 153 21.69 8.70 34.10
CA GLY A 153 20.34 8.18 33.90
C GLY A 153 20.33 7.10 32.84
N THR A 154 19.61 5.99 33.08
CA THR A 154 19.34 5.00 32.02
C THR A 154 17.85 4.97 31.73
N GLY A 155 17.50 5.21 30.47
CA GLY A 155 16.15 5.05 29.95
C GLY A 155 16.03 3.73 29.21
N MET A 156 15.21 2.82 29.69
CA MET A 156 14.87 1.59 28.98
C MET A 156 13.37 1.48 28.82
N GLY A 157 12.92 0.96 27.69
CA GLY A 157 11.49 0.84 27.42
C GLY A 157 11.24 0.01 26.17
N GLY A 158 9.99 -0.32 25.96
CA GLY A 158 9.56 -1.08 24.81
C GLY A 158 8.06 -1.11 24.70
N GLY A 159 7.59 -1.50 23.53
CA GLY A 159 6.17 -1.56 23.23
C GLY A 159 5.90 -2.41 22.02
N GLY A 160 4.64 -2.75 21.81
CA GLY A 160 4.21 -3.48 20.64
C GLY A 160 2.74 -3.26 20.35
N GLN A 161 2.36 -3.51 19.12
CA GLN A 161 0.99 -3.38 18.64
C GLN A 161 0.67 -4.51 17.67
N GLY A 162 -0.57 -4.97 17.72
CA GLY A 162 -1.12 -5.95 16.79
C GLY A 162 -2.17 -5.32 15.89
N ARG A 163 -2.31 -5.84 14.69
CA ARG A 163 -3.37 -5.49 13.73
C ARG A 163 -4.01 -6.74 13.16
N VAL A 164 -5.32 -6.69 12.98
CA VAL A 164 -6.10 -7.69 12.23
C VAL A 164 -7.05 -6.93 11.30
N GLY A 165 -7.15 -7.38 10.05
CA GLY A 165 -8.02 -6.80 9.03
C GLY A 165 -8.75 -7.89 8.26
N LEU A 166 -9.98 -7.58 7.82
CA LEU A 166 -10.84 -8.44 7.02
C LEU A 166 -11.35 -7.65 5.80
N GLU A 167 -11.22 -8.24 4.62
CA GLU A 167 -11.70 -7.73 3.33
C GLU A 167 -12.71 -8.75 2.77
N TYR A 168 -13.85 -8.32 2.22
CA TYR A 168 -14.90 -9.19 1.68
C TYR A 168 -15.66 -8.58 0.50
#